data_AF-A0ABC8EUD7-F1
#
_entry.id   AF-A0ABC8EUD7-F1
#
_cell.length_a   1.000
_cell.length_b   1.000
_cell.length_c   1.000
_cell.angle_alpha   90.00
_cell.angle_beta   90.00
_cell.angle_gamma   90.00
#
_symmetry.space_group_name_H-M   'P 1'
#
loop_
_entity.id
_entity.type
_entity.pdbx_description
1 polymer ?
#
loop_
_entity_poly.entity_id
_entity_poly.type
_entity_poly.pdbx_seq_one_letter_code
_entity_poly.pdbx_strand_id
1 'polypeptide(L)'
;MTRNRRRRFPMVAKYYQTRMLLFVLSYMIIVIMFMAIFVFAPNFIQMADPSVPFNVQAAAAEKILYGHAALWPSLLALVILIGIHYFQVFHRFIGPMYRFSHSFNAIAAGDVSFQIQLREKDYLKNERDEINHMLSILSEQIGGAQKETAMAMMLVQQMAQAGGDLNGRKAISSDRLIELRERLGQLSETLGYFKTEDETKLTGDVEEDEQQTADGNT
;
A
#
# COMPACT_ATOMS: atom_id res chain seq x y z
N MET A 1 -18.69 -19.41 16.32
CA MET A 1 -17.54 -19.81 15.47
C MET A 1 -17.47 -18.88 14.28
N THR A 2 -16.65 -17.83 14.33
CA THR A 2 -16.52 -16.85 13.25
C THR A 2 -15.75 -17.45 12.08
N ARG A 3 -16.44 -17.58 10.95
CA ARG A 3 -15.95 -18.20 9.71
C ARG A 3 -14.84 -17.32 9.14
N ASN A 4 -13.59 -17.67 9.44
CA ASN A 4 -12.38 -16.99 8.96
C ASN A 4 -12.25 -17.18 7.44
N ARG A 5 -12.97 -16.35 6.68
CA ARG A 5 -12.96 -16.32 5.22
C ARG A 5 -11.60 -15.72 4.80
N ARG A 6 -10.56 -16.56 4.74
CA ARG A 6 -9.26 -16.21 4.13
C ARG A 6 -9.53 -15.74 2.70
N ARG A 7 -9.71 -14.43 2.52
CA ARG A 7 -9.89 -13.80 1.21
C ARG A 7 -8.61 -14.11 0.42
N ARG A 8 -8.75 -14.90 -0.64
CA ARG A 8 -7.67 -15.22 -1.58
C ARG A 8 -7.18 -13.89 -2.14
N PHE A 9 -5.90 -13.58 -1.96
CA PHE A 9 -5.30 -12.37 -2.49
C PHE A 9 -5.58 -12.28 -4.00
N PRO A 10 -6.03 -11.12 -4.51
CA PRO A 10 -6.50 -11.01 -5.89
C PRO A 10 -5.36 -11.18 -6.88
N MET A 11 -5.67 -11.81 -8.01
CA MET A 11 -4.77 -12.27 -9.05
C MET A 11 -3.91 -11.16 -9.72
N VAL A 12 -4.18 -9.89 -9.42
CA VAL A 12 -3.44 -8.73 -9.95
C VAL A 12 -1.97 -8.73 -9.53
N ALA A 13 -1.66 -9.19 -8.31
CA ALA A 13 -0.27 -9.31 -7.86
C ALA A 13 0.48 -10.50 -8.49
N LYS A 14 -0.21 -11.44 -9.16
CA LYS A 14 0.40 -12.64 -9.73
C LYS A 14 1.37 -12.28 -10.86
N TYR A 15 1.08 -11.23 -11.62
CA TYR A 15 1.97 -10.73 -12.68
C TYR A 15 3.29 -10.22 -12.09
N TYR A 16 3.24 -9.34 -11.09
CA TYR A 16 4.44 -8.84 -10.42
C TYR A 16 5.18 -9.94 -9.64
N GLN A 17 4.45 -10.87 -9.01
CA GLN A 17 5.00 -12.02 -8.29
C GLN A 17 5.80 -12.95 -9.19
N THR A 18 5.25 -13.32 -10.34
CA THR A 18 5.91 -14.22 -11.29
C THR A 18 7.10 -13.55 -11.94
N ARG A 19 6.99 -12.26 -12.31
CA ARG A 19 8.09 -11.50 -12.89
C ARG A 19 9.27 -11.35 -11.92
N MET A 20 9.01 -10.99 -10.66
CA MET A 20 10.06 -10.89 -9.64
C MET A 20 10.68 -12.26 -9.30
N LEU A 21 9.85 -13.32 -9.23
CA LEU A 21 10.35 -14.67 -9.04
C LEU A 21 11.26 -15.10 -10.19
N LEU A 22 10.88 -14.82 -11.44
CA LEU A 22 11.70 -15.10 -12.62
C LEU A 22 13.02 -14.33 -12.58
N PHE A 23 13.02 -13.06 -12.15
CA PHE A 23 14.26 -12.33 -11.95
C PHE A 23 15.16 -13.02 -10.92
N VAL A 24 14.64 -13.36 -9.73
CA VAL A 24 15.41 -14.07 -8.68
C VAL A 24 15.95 -15.41 -9.18
N LEU A 25 15.13 -16.19 -9.88
CA LEU A 25 15.54 -17.46 -10.48
C LEU A 25 16.60 -17.27 -11.55
N SER A 26 16.47 -16.24 -12.41
CA SER A 26 17.47 -15.96 -13.45
C SER A 26 18.82 -15.58 -12.85
N TYR A 27 18.85 -14.75 -11.81
CA TYR A 27 20.08 -14.44 -11.07
C TYR A 27 20.67 -15.68 -10.39
N MET A 28 19.82 -16.54 -9.80
CA MET A 28 20.27 -17.83 -9.26
C MET A 28 20.95 -18.69 -10.33
N ILE A 29 20.36 -18.82 -11.52
CA ILE A 29 20.94 -19.59 -12.63
C ILE A 29 22.29 -18.99 -13.04
N ILE A 30 22.41 -17.67 -13.13
CA ILE A 30 23.67 -17.00 -13.47
C ILE A 30 24.75 -17.31 -12.42
N VAL A 31 24.42 -17.22 -11.12
CA VAL A 31 25.35 -17.53 -10.02
C VAL A 31 25.75 -19.00 -10.04
N ILE A 32 24.79 -19.92 -10.25
CA ILE A 32 25.05 -21.35 -10.35
C ILE A 32 25.96 -21.65 -11.52
N MET A 33 25.70 -21.07 -12.69
CA MET A 33 26.50 -21.26 -13.89
C MET A 33 27.91 -20.71 -13.69
N PHE A 34 28.05 -19.51 -13.11
CA PHE A 34 29.34 -18.92 -12.78
C PHE A 34 30.14 -19.82 -11.82
N MET A 35 29.51 -20.30 -10.75
CA MET A 35 30.14 -21.20 -9.78
C MET A 35 30.51 -22.55 -10.42
N ALA A 36 29.65 -23.11 -11.27
CA ALA A 36 29.91 -24.35 -11.99
C ALA A 36 31.12 -24.20 -12.93
N ILE A 37 31.21 -23.10 -13.68
CA ILE A 37 32.37 -22.81 -14.53
C ILE A 37 33.64 -22.76 -13.67
N PHE A 38 33.63 -22.01 -12.58
CA PHE A 38 34.81 -21.85 -11.74
C PHE A 38 35.28 -23.16 -11.09
N VAL A 39 34.35 -24.01 -10.66
CA VAL A 39 34.65 -25.30 -10.03
C VAL A 39 35.08 -26.36 -11.06
N PHE A 40 34.40 -26.45 -12.20
CA PHE A 40 34.61 -27.54 -13.15
C PHE A 40 35.62 -27.23 -14.26
N ALA A 41 35.73 -25.98 -14.73
CA ALA A 41 36.65 -25.61 -15.82
C ALA A 41 38.11 -26.06 -15.57
N PRO A 42 38.74 -25.82 -14.39
CA PRO A 42 40.13 -26.24 -14.19
C PRO A 42 40.30 -27.77 -14.21
N ASN A 43 39.28 -28.53 -13.80
CA ASN A 43 39.31 -29.98 -13.83
C ASN A 43 39.12 -30.51 -15.26
N PHE A 44 38.25 -29.88 -16.07
CA PHE A 44 38.09 -30.22 -17.49
C PHE A 44 39.37 -29.96 -18.29
N ILE A 45 40.05 -28.83 -18.03
CA ILE A 45 41.33 -28.51 -18.67
C ILE A 45 42.40 -29.57 -18.31
N GLN A 46 42.54 -29.92 -17.03
CA GLN A 46 43.50 -30.93 -16.59
C GLN A 46 43.21 -32.34 -17.13
N MET A 47 41.93 -32.71 -17.26
CA MET A 47 41.53 -34.01 -17.81
C MET A 47 41.81 -34.09 -19.32
N ALA A 48 41.66 -32.97 -20.05
CA ALA A 48 41.83 -32.92 -21.51
C ALA A 48 43.29 -32.70 -21.94
N ASP A 49 44.20 -32.39 -21.01
CA ASP A 49 45.59 -32.08 -21.31
C ASP A 49 46.45 -33.37 -21.47
N PRO A 50 46.91 -33.70 -22.70
CA PRO A 50 47.70 -34.90 -22.95
C PRO A 50 49.11 -34.83 -22.35
N SER A 51 49.58 -33.65 -21.96
CA SER A 51 50.92 -33.44 -21.39
C SER A 51 51.00 -33.82 -19.91
N VAL A 52 49.85 -33.97 -19.25
CA VAL A 52 49.73 -34.28 -17.83
C VAL A 52 49.75 -35.80 -17.61
N PRO A 53 50.40 -36.31 -16.54
CA PRO A 53 50.39 -37.73 -16.20
C PRO A 53 48.97 -38.33 -16.06
N PHE A 54 48.81 -39.58 -16.51
CA PHE A 54 47.52 -40.28 -16.51
C PHE A 54 46.83 -40.32 -15.12
N ASN A 55 47.60 -40.47 -14.04
CA ASN A 55 47.05 -40.46 -12.68
C ASN A 55 46.40 -39.13 -12.30
N VAL A 56 46.90 -38.00 -12.82
CA VAL A 56 46.32 -36.68 -12.57
C VAL A 56 45.09 -36.45 -13.45
N GLN A 57 45.10 -36.93 -14.70
CA GLN A 57 43.90 -36.93 -15.56
C GLN A 57 42.77 -37.76 -14.95
N ALA A 58 43.08 -38.96 -14.43
CA ALA A 58 42.12 -39.83 -13.76
C ALA A 58 41.53 -39.17 -12.50
N ALA A 59 42.38 -38.54 -11.67
CA ALA A 59 41.93 -37.80 -10.50
C ALA A 59 41.05 -36.59 -10.86
N ALA A 60 41.32 -35.91 -11.98
CA ALA A 60 40.48 -34.82 -12.47
C ALA A 60 39.10 -35.33 -12.95
N ALA A 61 39.07 -36.44 -13.68
CA ALA A 61 37.83 -37.10 -14.10
C ALA A 61 36.98 -37.56 -12.91
N GLU A 62 37.63 -38.12 -11.88
CA GLU A 62 37.00 -38.53 -10.63
C GLU A 62 36.37 -37.33 -9.90
N LYS A 63 37.10 -36.21 -9.78
CA LYS A 63 36.58 -34.95 -9.22
C LYS A 63 35.38 -34.40 -10.00
N ILE A 64 35.39 -34.49 -11.33
CA ILE A 64 34.25 -34.09 -12.16
C ILE A 64 33.05 -34.98 -11.86
N LEU A 65 33.23 -36.30 -11.81
CA LEU A 65 32.16 -37.27 -11.62
C LEU A 65 31.50 -37.14 -10.24
N TYR A 66 32.30 -37.14 -9.16
CA TYR A 66 31.78 -36.95 -7.80
C TYR A 66 31.26 -35.54 -7.57
N GLY A 67 31.91 -34.53 -8.16
CA GLY A 67 31.44 -33.16 -8.16
C GLY A 67 30.03 -33.06 -8.75
N HIS A 68 29.77 -33.65 -9.92
CA HIS A 68 28.43 -33.66 -10.52
C HIS A 68 27.40 -34.37 -9.62
N ALA A 69 27.73 -35.54 -9.10
CA ALA A 69 26.80 -36.33 -8.28
C ALA A 69 26.36 -35.60 -7.00
N ALA A 70 27.26 -34.85 -6.36
CA ALA A 70 26.94 -34.10 -5.14
C ALA A 70 26.35 -32.71 -5.43
N LEU A 71 26.85 -32.00 -6.45
CA LEU A 71 26.49 -30.60 -6.69
C LEU A 71 25.05 -30.43 -7.17
N TRP A 72 24.56 -31.27 -8.09
CA TRP A 72 23.21 -31.10 -8.64
C TRP A 72 22.09 -31.25 -7.60
N PRO A 73 22.09 -32.28 -6.73
CA PRO A 73 21.10 -32.37 -5.64
C PRO A 73 21.21 -31.20 -4.64
N SER A 74 22.42 -30.78 -4.27
CA SER A 74 22.62 -29.64 -3.37
C SER A 74 22.11 -28.33 -3.96
N LEU A 75 22.36 -28.09 -5.25
CA LEU A 75 21.87 -26.91 -5.96
C LEU A 75 20.35 -26.91 -6.09
N LEU A 76 19.74 -28.06 -6.40
CA LEU A 76 18.29 -28.19 -6.44
C LEU A 76 17.66 -27.91 -5.06
N ALA A 77 18.24 -28.47 -4.00
CA ALA A 77 17.80 -28.19 -2.63
C ALA A 77 17.91 -26.70 -2.27
N LEU A 78 19.00 -26.04 -2.68
CA LEU A 78 19.21 -24.61 -2.46
C LEU A 78 18.16 -23.76 -3.21
N VAL A 79 17.88 -24.07 -4.48
CA VAL A 79 16.86 -23.38 -5.28
C VAL A 79 15.48 -23.53 -4.63
N ILE A 80 15.13 -24.73 -4.16
CA ILE A 80 13.85 -24.97 -3.47
C ILE A 80 13.79 -24.15 -2.17
N LEU A 81 14.85 -24.17 -1.36
CA LEU A 81 14.92 -23.44 -0.10
C LEU A 81 14.76 -21.92 -0.31
N ILE A 82 15.48 -21.37 -1.29
CA ILE A 82 15.38 -19.95 -1.66
C ILE A 82 13.98 -19.63 -2.21
N GLY A 83 13.41 -20.50 -3.05
CA GLY A 83 12.06 -20.32 -3.59
C GLY A 83 10.99 -20.26 -2.49
N ILE A 84 11.08 -21.15 -1.50
CA ILE A 84 10.19 -21.15 -0.33
C ILE A 84 10.38 -19.87 0.49
N HIS A 85 11.63 -19.49 0.78
CA HIS A 85 11.94 -18.28 1.54
C HIS A 85 11.43 -17.01 0.83
N TYR A 86 11.68 -16.90 -0.47
CA TYR A 86 11.17 -15.82 -1.32
C TYR A 86 9.64 -15.74 -1.24
N PHE A 87 8.93 -16.87 -1.39
CA PHE A 87 7.47 -16.88 -1.33
C PHE A 87 6.95 -16.37 0.02
N GLN A 88 7.58 -16.76 1.12
CA GLN A 88 7.22 -16.32 2.47
C GLN A 88 7.44 -14.81 2.65
N VAL A 89 8.60 -14.29 2.24
CA VAL A 89 8.93 -12.86 2.35
C VAL A 89 8.02 -12.03 1.44
N PHE A 90 7.88 -12.44 0.19
CA PHE A 90 7.15 -11.69 -0.81
C PHE A 90 5.64 -11.59 -0.49
N HIS A 91 5.05 -12.64 0.07
CA HIS A 91 3.66 -12.61 0.52
C HIS A 91 3.42 -11.58 1.65
N ARG A 92 4.41 -11.36 2.52
CA ARG A 92 4.34 -10.34 3.59
C ARG A 92 4.50 -8.91 3.05
N PHE A 93 4.96 -8.74 1.81
CA PHE A 93 5.13 -7.45 1.15
C PHE A 93 3.93 -7.08 0.26
N ILE A 94 3.42 -8.02 -0.54
CA ILE A 94 2.26 -7.77 -1.43
C ILE A 94 1.01 -7.42 -0.63
N GLY A 95 0.77 -8.10 0.49
CA GLY A 95 -0.44 -7.91 1.29
C GLY A 95 -0.67 -6.44 1.65
N PRO A 96 0.32 -5.77 2.26
CA PRO A 96 0.32 -4.32 2.48
C PRO A 96 0.15 -3.49 1.21
N MET A 97 0.89 -3.81 0.15
CA MET A 97 0.84 -3.04 -1.10
C MET A 97 -0.57 -2.98 -1.70
N TYR A 98 -1.29 -4.11 -1.64
CA TYR A 98 -2.68 -4.16 -2.07
C TYR A 98 -3.59 -3.29 -1.18
N ARG A 99 -3.37 -3.31 0.14
CA ARG A 99 -4.12 -2.45 1.08
C ARG A 99 -3.87 -0.98 0.78
N PHE A 100 -2.61 -0.59 0.56
CA PHE A 100 -2.27 0.78 0.18
C PHE A 100 -2.93 1.20 -1.12
N SER A 101 -2.92 0.36 -2.16
CA SER A 101 -3.62 0.68 -3.41
C SER A 101 -5.12 0.93 -3.20
N HIS A 102 -5.77 0.15 -2.33
CA HIS A 102 -7.17 0.39 -1.99
C HIS A 102 -7.36 1.70 -1.20
N SER A 103 -6.49 1.96 -0.22
CA SER A 103 -6.50 3.21 0.54
C SER A 103 -6.26 4.43 -0.35
N PHE A 104 -5.34 4.37 -1.32
CA PHE A 104 -5.12 5.46 -2.27
C PHE A 104 -6.34 5.76 -3.13
N ASN A 105 -7.10 4.73 -3.52
CA ASN A 105 -8.37 4.95 -4.22
C ASN A 105 -9.43 5.61 -3.32
N ALA A 106 -9.49 5.24 -2.04
CA ALA A 106 -10.39 5.89 -1.08
C ALA A 106 -10.02 7.37 -0.87
N ILE A 107 -8.72 7.66 -0.71
CA ILE A 107 -8.20 9.03 -0.60
C ILE A 107 -8.50 9.83 -1.87
N ALA A 108 -8.29 9.25 -3.05
CA ALA A 108 -8.63 9.89 -4.33
C ALA A 108 -10.13 10.20 -4.44
N ALA A 109 -10.99 9.36 -3.83
CA ALA A 109 -12.43 9.56 -3.72
C ALA A 109 -12.84 10.57 -2.62
N GLY A 110 -11.88 11.24 -1.98
CA GLY A 110 -12.12 12.26 -0.95
C GLY A 110 -12.23 11.72 0.47
N ASP A 111 -12.11 10.40 0.68
CA ASP A 111 -12.18 9.84 2.03
C ASP A 111 -10.81 9.90 2.71
N VAL A 112 -10.69 10.75 3.73
CA VAL A 112 -9.51 10.88 4.58
C VAL A 112 -9.81 10.54 6.05
N SER A 113 -10.98 9.98 6.32
CA SER A 113 -11.49 9.72 7.68
C SER A 113 -10.98 8.42 8.31
N PHE A 114 -10.20 7.63 7.58
CA PHE A 114 -9.79 6.28 7.99
C PHE A 114 -8.30 6.19 8.34
N GLN A 115 -7.95 5.12 9.07
CA GLN A 115 -6.56 4.72 9.29
C GLN A 115 -6.24 3.38 8.65
N ILE A 116 -5.07 3.28 8.04
CA ILE A 116 -4.56 2.06 7.43
C ILE A 116 -4.03 1.12 8.51
N GLN A 117 -4.51 -0.12 8.48
CA GLN A 117 -4.03 -1.20 9.35
C GLN A 117 -3.40 -2.33 8.53
N LEU A 118 -2.19 -2.73 8.95
CA LEU A 118 -1.42 -3.85 8.42
C LEU A 118 -1.32 -4.98 9.46
N ARG A 119 -1.02 -6.20 9.02
CA ARG A 119 -0.84 -7.31 9.97
C ARG A 119 0.50 -7.16 10.68
N GLU A 120 0.60 -7.72 11.89
CA GLU A 120 1.80 -7.62 12.72
C GLU A 120 3.07 -8.14 12.02
N LYS A 121 2.96 -9.15 11.17
CA LYS A 121 4.11 -9.71 10.45
C LYS A 121 4.34 -9.07 9.09
N ASP A 122 3.48 -8.16 8.65
CA ASP A 122 3.65 -7.56 7.34
C ASP A 122 4.84 -6.59 7.31
N TYR A 123 5.42 -6.41 6.12
CA TYR A 123 6.37 -5.34 5.86
C TYR A 123 5.63 -4.00 5.67
N LEU A 124 6.39 -2.92 5.54
CA LEU A 124 5.88 -1.57 5.27
C LEU A 124 5.09 -0.89 6.42
N LYS A 125 5.44 -1.20 7.67
CA LYS A 125 4.80 -0.57 8.84
C LYS A 125 5.15 0.90 8.98
N ASN A 126 6.39 1.28 8.67
CA ASN A 126 6.83 2.66 8.77
C ASN A 126 6.05 3.52 7.76
N GLU A 127 5.88 3.03 6.54
CA GLU A 127 5.12 3.66 5.47
C GLU A 127 3.64 3.77 5.85
N ARG A 128 3.08 2.74 6.49
CA ARG A 128 1.72 2.82 7.06
C ARG A 128 1.62 3.94 8.10
N ASP A 129 2.61 4.06 8.99
CA ASP A 129 2.61 5.06 10.06
C ASP A 129 2.71 6.47 9.49
N GLU A 130 3.61 6.68 8.52
CA GLU A 130 3.77 7.95 7.81
C GLU A 130 2.51 8.33 7.02
N ILE A 131 1.89 7.39 6.31
CA ILE A 131 0.64 7.66 5.58
C ILE A 131 -0.50 7.97 6.55
N ASN A 132 -0.63 7.24 7.66
CA ASN A 132 -1.66 7.53 8.66
C ASN A 132 -1.47 8.90 9.30
N HIS A 133 -0.23 9.29 9.58
CA HIS A 133 0.09 10.63 10.07
C HIS A 133 -0.26 11.72 9.04
N MET A 134 0.00 11.47 7.76
CA MET A 134 -0.43 12.36 6.68
C MET A 134 -1.97 12.47 6.64
N LEU A 135 -2.68 11.34 6.73
CA LEU A 135 -4.15 11.31 6.73
C LEU A 135 -4.75 12.06 7.90
N SER A 136 -4.20 11.91 9.11
CA SER A 136 -4.68 12.65 10.28
C SER A 136 -4.55 14.15 10.09
N ILE A 137 -3.39 14.61 9.57
CA ILE A 137 -3.19 16.05 9.29
C ILE A 137 -4.16 16.54 8.21
N LEU A 138 -4.34 15.79 7.13
CA LEU A 138 -5.27 16.16 6.06
C LEU A 138 -6.71 16.24 6.58
N SER A 139 -7.15 15.25 7.35
CA SER A 139 -8.48 15.23 7.96
C SER A 139 -8.69 16.42 8.90
N GLU A 140 -7.70 16.74 9.74
CA GLU A 140 -7.77 17.88 10.65
C GLU A 140 -7.87 19.21 9.89
N GLN A 141 -7.03 19.42 8.88
CA GLN A 141 -6.99 20.68 8.12
C GLN A 141 -8.26 20.88 7.29
N ILE A 142 -8.76 19.82 6.64
CA ILE A 142 -10.01 19.87 5.88
C ILE A 142 -11.19 20.10 6.81
N GLY A 143 -11.24 19.38 7.95
CA GLY A 143 -12.31 19.55 8.94
C GLY A 143 -12.32 20.95 9.55
N GLY A 144 -11.14 21.54 9.80
CA GLY A 144 -10.99 22.94 10.20
C GLY A 144 -11.58 23.90 9.16
N ALA A 145 -11.21 23.73 7.88
CA ALA A 145 -11.72 24.56 6.79
C ALA A 145 -13.25 24.41 6.61
N GLN A 146 -13.80 23.20 6.75
CA GLN A 146 -15.26 22.96 6.72
C GLN A 146 -15.97 23.74 7.85
N LYS A 147 -15.43 23.69 9.07
CA LYS A 147 -15.98 24.44 10.21
C LYS A 147 -15.89 25.96 10.01
N GLU A 148 -14.75 26.46 9.55
CA GLU A 148 -14.56 27.90 9.29
C GLU A 148 -15.50 28.42 8.20
N THR A 149 -15.68 27.67 7.12
CA THR A 149 -16.59 28.04 6.03
C THR A 149 -18.05 28.03 6.48
N ALA A 150 -18.47 27.05 7.28
CA ALA A 150 -19.79 27.03 7.89
C ALA A 150 -20.03 28.25 8.81
N MET A 151 -19.05 28.61 9.64
CA MET A 151 -19.11 29.82 10.48
C MET A 151 -19.18 31.10 9.64
N ALA A 152 -18.36 31.22 8.60
CA ALA A 152 -18.36 32.37 7.70
C ALA A 152 -19.73 32.55 7.00
N MET A 153 -20.35 31.46 6.54
CA MET A 153 -21.71 31.50 5.98
C MET A 153 -22.73 32.01 6.99
N MET A 154 -22.68 31.54 8.24
CA MET A 154 -23.59 32.01 9.29
C MET A 154 -23.44 33.51 9.55
N LEU A 155 -22.21 34.02 9.63
CA LEU A 155 -21.94 35.45 9.82
C LEU A 155 -22.43 36.30 8.64
N VAL A 156 -22.21 35.85 7.40
CA VAL A 156 -22.72 36.54 6.20
C VAL A 156 -24.25 36.57 6.19
N GLN A 157 -24.90 35.47 6.59
CA GLN A 157 -26.35 35.40 6.70
C GLN A 157 -26.89 36.36 7.77
N GLN A 158 -26.23 36.47 8.93
CA GLN A 158 -26.60 37.43 9.97
C GLN A 158 -26.41 38.88 9.52
N MET A 159 -25.31 39.20 8.83
CA MET A 159 -25.06 40.53 8.26
C MET A 159 -26.11 40.91 7.21
N ALA A 160 -26.54 39.95 6.36
CA ALA A 160 -27.61 40.18 5.39
C ALA A 160 -28.96 40.48 6.07
N GLN A 161 -29.25 39.85 7.22
CA GLN A 161 -30.46 40.11 8.01
C GLN A 161 -30.40 41.44 8.77
N ALA A 162 -29.27 41.78 9.38
CA ALA A 162 -29.07 43.01 10.14
C ALA A 162 -28.98 44.27 9.25
N GLY A 163 -28.49 44.11 8.01
CA GLY A 163 -28.41 45.18 7.01
C GLY A 163 -29.76 45.68 6.50
N GLY A 164 -30.89 45.12 6.97
CA GLY A 164 -32.26 45.43 6.56
C GLY A 164 -32.77 46.85 6.83
N ASP A 165 -32.06 47.72 7.57
CA ASP A 165 -32.69 48.91 8.17
C ASP A 165 -32.15 50.31 7.77
N LEU A 166 -31.24 50.44 6.78
CA LEU A 166 -30.73 51.78 6.37
C LEU A 166 -30.71 51.97 4.84
N ASN A 167 -31.64 52.80 4.35
CA ASN A 167 -31.86 53.08 2.92
C ASN A 167 -30.78 54.03 2.34
N GLY A 168 -30.09 53.61 1.29
CA GLY A 168 -29.23 54.47 0.46
C GLY A 168 -27.82 53.92 0.14
N ARG A 169 -27.10 53.35 1.14
CA ARG A 169 -25.80 52.66 0.93
C ARG A 169 -25.92 51.16 0.60
N LYS A 170 -27.15 50.64 0.70
CA LYS A 170 -27.53 49.22 0.76
C LYS A 170 -27.27 48.42 -0.52
N ALA A 171 -27.43 49.02 -1.70
CA ALA A 171 -27.36 48.29 -2.97
C ALA A 171 -25.94 47.74 -3.24
N ILE A 172 -24.92 48.58 -3.06
CA ILE A 172 -23.51 48.22 -3.30
C ILE A 172 -22.99 47.22 -2.24
N SER A 173 -23.48 47.30 -0.99
CA SER A 173 -23.14 46.33 0.06
C SER A 173 -23.87 45.00 -0.08
N SER A 174 -25.09 45.01 -0.64
CA SER A 174 -25.87 43.78 -0.85
C SER A 174 -25.26 42.91 -1.95
N ASP A 175 -24.83 43.51 -3.06
CA ASP A 175 -24.21 42.77 -4.17
C ASP A 175 -22.91 42.06 -3.72
N ARG A 176 -22.08 42.73 -2.91
CA ARG A 176 -20.85 42.13 -2.35
C ARG A 176 -21.12 41.01 -1.36
N LEU A 177 -22.19 41.10 -0.57
CA LEU A 177 -22.60 40.04 0.35
C LEU A 177 -23.15 38.81 -0.39
N ILE A 178 -23.87 39.05 -1.50
CA ILE A 178 -24.34 37.98 -2.39
C ILE A 178 -23.14 37.27 -3.01
N GLU A 179 -22.17 38.01 -3.57
CA GLU A 179 -20.95 37.43 -4.15
C GLU A 179 -20.14 36.64 -3.11
N LEU A 180 -19.97 37.17 -1.90
CA LEU A 180 -19.25 36.48 -0.83
C LEU A 180 -19.96 35.18 -0.41
N ARG A 181 -21.30 35.21 -0.29
CA ARG A 181 -22.09 34.01 0.00
C ARG A 181 -21.93 32.96 -1.09
N GLU A 182 -21.94 33.36 -2.36
CA GLU A 182 -21.75 32.46 -3.49
C GLU A 182 -20.37 31.81 -3.47
N ARG A 183 -19.31 32.60 -3.23
CA ARG A 183 -17.92 32.09 -3.08
C ARG A 183 -17.77 31.13 -1.91
N LEU A 184 -18.37 31.44 -0.75
CA LEU A 184 -18.39 30.53 0.39
C LEU A 184 -19.19 29.26 0.07
N GLY A 185 -20.28 29.37 -0.70
CA GLY A 185 -21.06 28.25 -1.22
C GLY A 185 -20.21 27.27 -2.03
N GLN A 186 -19.51 27.80 -3.03
CA GLN A 186 -18.60 27.00 -3.87
C GLN A 186 -17.47 26.36 -3.06
N LEU A 187 -16.92 27.08 -2.08
CA LEU A 187 -15.88 26.55 -1.20
C LEU A 187 -16.42 25.43 -0.29
N SER A 188 -17.61 25.60 0.27
CA SER A 188 -18.27 24.57 1.07
C SER A 188 -18.61 23.33 0.24
N GLU A 189 -19.04 23.49 -1.01
CA GLU A 189 -19.28 22.38 -1.93
C GLU A 189 -17.97 21.63 -2.25
N THR A 190 -16.90 22.36 -2.52
CA THR A 190 -15.56 21.78 -2.79
C THR A 190 -15.03 21.02 -1.58
N LEU A 191 -15.17 21.59 -0.38
CA LEU A 191 -14.75 20.95 0.86
C LEU A 191 -15.67 19.78 1.22
N GLY A 192 -16.95 19.82 0.84
CA GLY A 192 -17.92 18.74 1.04
C GLY A 192 -17.65 17.48 0.21
N TYR A 193 -16.74 17.54 -0.77
CA TYR A 193 -16.20 16.34 -1.41
C TYR A 193 -15.43 15.45 -0.44
N PHE A 194 -14.76 16.06 0.56
CA PHE A 194 -13.87 15.36 1.46
C PHE A 194 -14.59 14.91 2.73
N LYS A 195 -14.45 13.63 3.06
CA LYS A 195 -14.96 13.04 4.30
C LYS A 195 -13.87 13.05 5.36
N THR A 196 -14.16 13.66 6.50
CA THR A 196 -13.22 13.79 7.62
C THR A 196 -13.68 12.98 8.83
N GLU A 197 -12.77 12.68 9.76
CA GLU A 197 -13.06 11.84 10.92
C GLU A 197 -14.19 12.41 11.81
N ASP A 198 -14.37 13.73 11.83
CA ASP A 198 -15.43 14.40 12.59
C ASP A 198 -16.83 14.13 12.01
N GLU A 199 -16.97 14.09 10.68
CA GLU A 199 -18.26 13.74 10.03
C GLU A 199 -18.64 12.28 10.27
N THR A 200 -17.67 11.36 10.22
CA THR A 200 -17.94 9.92 10.36
C THR A 200 -18.38 9.56 11.79
N LYS A 201 -17.84 10.24 12.81
CA LYS A 201 -18.29 10.07 14.22
C LYS A 201 -19.72 10.56 14.41
N LEU A 202 -20.06 11.72 13.84
CA LEU A 202 -21.42 12.28 13.87
C LEU A 202 -22.46 11.37 13.19
N THR A 203 -22.12 10.68 12.10
CA THR A 203 -23.03 9.72 11.45
C THR A 203 -23.08 8.36 12.14
N GLY A 204 -21.98 7.91 12.74
CA GLY A 204 -21.92 6.63 13.45
C GLY A 204 -22.70 6.65 14.76
N ASP A 205 -22.65 7.77 15.50
CA ASP A 205 -23.41 7.95 16.75
C ASP A 205 -24.93 7.98 16.47
N VAL A 206 -25.36 8.50 15.32
CA VAL A 206 -26.78 8.51 14.90
C VAL A 206 -27.27 7.12 14.49
N GLU A 207 -26.45 6.32 13.79
CA GLU A 207 -26.81 4.94 13.44
C GLU A 207 -26.82 3.99 14.65
N GLU A 208 -25.95 4.21 15.65
CA GLU A 208 -25.97 3.44 16.91
C GLU A 208 -27.18 3.80 17.80
N ASP A 209 -27.59 5.07 17.87
CA ASP A 209 -28.80 5.50 18.60
C ASP A 209 -30.10 5.00 17.92
N GLU A 210 -30.17 4.95 16.58
CA GLU A 210 -31.32 4.38 15.86
C GLU A 210 -31.41 2.85 16.02
N GLN A 211 -30.29 2.13 16.11
CA GLN A 211 -30.30 0.69 16.37
C GLN A 211 -30.65 0.35 17.82
N GLN A 212 -30.24 1.19 18.78
CA GLN A 212 -30.54 0.97 20.20
C GLN A 212 -31.98 1.34 20.58
N THR A 213 -32.62 2.25 19.85
CA THR A 213 -34.06 2.54 19.99
C THR A 213 -34.97 1.51 19.32
N ALA A 214 -34.47 0.77 18.32
CA ALA A 214 -35.21 -0.31 17.66
C ALA A 214 -35.26 -1.63 18.47
N ASP A 215 -34.19 -1.95 19.21
CA ASP A 215 -34.11 -3.17 20.04
C ASP A 215 -34.74 -3.01 21.45
N GLY A 216 -35.14 -1.81 21.84
CA GLY A 216 -35.76 -1.50 23.15
C GLY A 216 -37.28 -1.70 23.23
N ASN A 217 -37.93 -2.14 22.15
CA ASN A 217 -39.40 -2.27 22.08
C ASN A 217 -39.87 -3.66 21.61
N THR A 218 -39.26 -4.72 22.17
CA THR A 218 -39.76 -6.10 22.11
C THR A 218 -39.62 -6.80 23.44
#